data_AF-A0A947GFJ1-F1
#
_entry.id   AF-A0A947GFJ1-F1
#
_cell.length_a   1.000
_cell.length_b   1.000
_cell.length_c   1.000
_cell.angle_alpha   90.00
_cell.angle_beta   90.00
_cell.angle_gamma   90.00
#
_symmetry.space_group_name_H-M   'P 1'
#
loop_
_entity.id
_entity.type
_entity.pdbx_description
1 polymer ?
#
loop_
_entity_poly.entity_id
_entity_poly.type
_entity_poly.pdbx_seq_one_letter_code
_entity_poly.pdbx_strand_id
1 'polypeptide(L)'
;YGQLFPTVMTTLATDQWSPDGLVAVAPFPGVVLDPNTSYAVVLTTDLRAEDNRPILRADAMTRMARGDRPEGPNGDRLIDLYSPLWPALDQLGVDRERAAVASVFTTGDVVADLAELADRAQAEHTVAIEGVHVDPDDGADHDRYCELIAHASVPQFQTGAPPFHDQGVIELDPSGAPIVQRYEQVRLVLTVPRTPMPAAGYPLVTYYHGSGGAPDELVDRGRRDFDQDEPVPGSGPAHVVAEHGIAGFAPAMPLAPDRLPGASEQEYLNFGNLGAFPSTFQQGVIEERLLLDAVVELEIPAAQLAACDLPTTDSVRFDGTKLLAMGQSMGGMYTNMIAATDSRIQAAVPTGAGGFWNWQLLGTEVVEDIDIILGLLFEADGEAMEFAHPALALLALAWEPAEPMVFMPRVSHRPLAGHPARSVYQPIGLLDIYFPSYIYDAAVLAYGNQLAGDEVWEETRESLALAGLDQIVSYPAHGNRSSEDGTRYTGIAVQYRPDHTNGHYIYAQLDEVKYQYGCFFASVLANGQGTVPAPAPLGTPCPE
;
A
#
# COMPACT_ATOMS: atom_id res chain seq x y z
N TYR A 1 1.28 5.18 -29.01
CA TYR A 1 -0.01 5.89 -28.84
C TYR A 1 -1.14 4.90 -29.03
N GLY A 2 -2.32 5.20 -28.48
CA GLY A 2 -3.55 4.47 -28.79
C GLY A 2 -3.75 3.14 -28.06
N GLN A 3 -3.22 2.97 -26.84
CA GLN A 3 -3.69 1.91 -25.96
C GLN A 3 -4.99 2.37 -25.28
N LEU A 4 -5.99 1.49 -25.24
CA LEU A 4 -7.24 1.73 -24.53
C LEU A 4 -7.15 1.15 -23.12
N PHE A 5 -7.77 1.84 -22.17
CA PHE A 5 -7.86 1.41 -20.77
C PHE A 5 -9.33 1.21 -20.40
N PRO A 6 -9.65 0.21 -19.55
CA PRO A 6 -10.97 0.11 -18.95
C PRO A 6 -11.27 1.37 -18.13
N THR A 7 -12.45 1.94 -18.35
CA THR A 7 -12.90 3.15 -17.67
C THR A 7 -14.34 2.99 -17.21
N VAL A 8 -14.68 3.70 -16.15
CA VAL A 8 -16.07 3.90 -15.73
C VAL A 8 -16.49 5.34 -15.98
N MET A 9 -17.77 5.53 -16.25
CA MET A 9 -18.34 6.83 -16.58
C MET A 9 -19.69 6.96 -15.88
N THR A 10 -19.92 8.13 -15.29
CA THR A 10 -21.15 8.49 -14.58
C THR A 10 -21.54 9.92 -14.92
N THR A 11 -22.83 10.21 -14.88
CA THR A 11 -23.33 11.60 -14.94
C THR A 11 -23.63 12.02 -13.51
N LEU A 12 -22.93 13.05 -13.02
CA LEU A 12 -23.01 13.45 -11.63
C LEU A 12 -24.28 14.26 -11.36
N ALA A 13 -24.78 14.12 -10.13
CA ALA A 13 -25.84 14.99 -9.62
C ALA A 13 -25.36 16.46 -9.62
N THR A 14 -26.31 17.38 -9.79
CA THR A 14 -25.96 18.81 -9.77
C THR A 14 -25.72 19.27 -8.34
N ASP A 15 -24.56 19.88 -8.11
CA ASP A 15 -24.22 20.53 -6.86
C ASP A 15 -23.29 21.74 -7.13
N GLN A 16 -22.57 22.22 -6.12
CA GLN A 16 -21.66 23.35 -6.29
C GLN A 16 -20.35 23.01 -7.02
N TRP A 17 -19.97 21.74 -7.12
CA TRP A 17 -18.78 21.25 -7.84
C TRP A 17 -19.12 20.74 -9.23
N SER A 18 -20.34 20.25 -9.40
CA SER A 18 -20.82 19.49 -10.54
C SER A 18 -21.98 20.24 -11.18
N PRO A 19 -21.75 21.03 -12.26
CA PRO A 19 -22.85 21.64 -13.00
C PRO A 19 -23.73 20.57 -13.65
N ASP A 20 -24.97 20.97 -13.99
CA ASP A 20 -25.93 20.08 -14.66
C ASP A 20 -25.32 19.42 -15.92
N GLY A 21 -25.45 18.10 -15.99
CA GLY A 21 -24.91 17.28 -17.08
C GLY A 21 -23.40 17.06 -17.06
N LEU A 22 -22.70 17.32 -15.94
CA LEU A 22 -21.29 16.95 -15.80
C LEU A 22 -21.12 15.43 -15.88
N VAL A 23 -20.30 14.99 -16.83
CA VAL A 23 -19.88 13.60 -16.98
C VAL A 23 -18.51 13.41 -16.35
N ALA A 24 -18.42 12.52 -15.36
CA ALA A 24 -17.16 12.11 -14.77
C ALA A 24 -16.71 10.80 -15.40
N VAL A 25 -15.41 10.72 -15.71
CA VAL A 25 -14.76 9.53 -16.26
C VAL A 25 -13.51 9.26 -15.43
N ALA A 26 -13.36 8.01 -14.99
CA ALA A 26 -12.18 7.55 -14.26
C ALA A 26 -11.69 6.22 -14.86
N PRO A 27 -10.41 5.87 -14.69
CA PRO A 27 -9.98 4.49 -14.85
C PRO A 27 -10.88 3.56 -14.04
N PHE A 28 -11.13 2.35 -14.56
CA PHE A 28 -11.84 1.34 -13.77
C PHE A 28 -11.08 1.11 -12.45
N PRO A 29 -11.76 1.00 -11.30
CA PRO A 29 -11.11 0.77 -10.02
C PRO A 29 -10.04 -0.32 -10.03
N GLY A 30 -8.81 0.03 -9.64
CA GLY A 30 -7.65 -0.86 -9.68
C GLY A 30 -6.81 -0.78 -10.96
N VAL A 31 -7.29 -0.11 -12.01
CA VAL A 31 -6.46 0.25 -13.17
C VAL A 31 -5.61 1.47 -12.82
N VAL A 32 -4.36 1.24 -12.45
CA VAL A 32 -3.38 2.29 -12.18
C VAL A 32 -2.73 2.72 -13.50
N LEU A 33 -2.84 3.99 -13.84
CA LEU A 33 -2.23 4.55 -15.04
C LEU A 33 -0.70 4.61 -14.90
N ASP A 34 0.01 4.37 -16.00
CA ASP A 34 1.46 4.53 -16.04
C ASP A 34 1.86 5.96 -15.64
N PRO A 35 2.85 6.15 -14.76
CA PRO A 35 3.41 7.44 -14.40
C PRO A 35 4.09 8.12 -15.59
N ASN A 36 4.22 9.44 -15.51
CA ASN A 36 4.90 10.27 -16.52
C ASN A 36 4.40 10.02 -17.96
N THR A 37 3.14 9.61 -18.11
CA THR A 37 2.57 9.17 -19.39
C THR A 37 1.37 10.03 -19.75
N SER A 38 1.28 10.43 -21.01
CA SER A 38 0.16 11.25 -21.50
C SER A 38 -1.04 10.39 -21.88
N TYR A 39 -2.19 10.73 -21.33
CA TYR A 39 -3.48 10.10 -21.55
C TYR A 39 -4.48 11.08 -22.15
N ALA A 40 -5.51 10.52 -22.76
CA ALA A 40 -6.68 11.29 -23.17
C ALA A 40 -7.96 10.51 -22.83
N VAL A 41 -8.91 11.19 -22.19
CA VAL A 41 -10.31 10.77 -22.17
C VAL A 41 -10.99 11.41 -23.37
N VAL A 42 -11.71 10.61 -24.18
CA VAL A 42 -12.37 11.10 -25.39
C VAL A 42 -13.81 10.63 -25.41
N LEU A 43 -14.75 11.58 -25.33
CA LEU A 43 -16.17 11.32 -25.55
C LEU A 43 -16.48 11.55 -27.03
N THR A 44 -17.18 10.60 -27.66
CA THR A 44 -17.49 10.68 -29.10
C THR A 44 -18.92 11.15 -29.35
N THR A 45 -19.19 11.65 -30.57
CA THR A 45 -20.52 12.04 -31.03
C THR A 45 -21.52 10.88 -31.16
N ASP A 46 -21.05 9.64 -31.00
CA ASP A 46 -21.89 8.44 -30.99
C ASP A 46 -22.66 8.31 -29.68
N LEU A 47 -22.16 8.92 -28.60
CA LEU A 47 -22.87 9.00 -27.33
C LEU A 47 -24.18 9.77 -27.48
N ARG A 48 -25.17 9.35 -26.71
CA ARG A 48 -26.51 9.92 -26.65
C ARG A 48 -26.81 10.27 -25.21
N ALA A 49 -27.50 11.39 -25.00
CA ALA A 49 -28.12 11.72 -23.73
C ALA A 49 -29.23 10.70 -23.40
N GLU A 50 -29.68 10.68 -22.16
CA GLU A 50 -30.73 9.74 -21.70
C GLU A 50 -32.04 9.88 -22.50
N ASP A 51 -32.38 11.10 -22.93
CA ASP A 51 -33.52 11.39 -23.81
C ASP A 51 -33.22 11.15 -25.31
N ASN A 52 -32.14 10.43 -25.61
CA ASN A 52 -31.65 10.08 -26.94
C ASN A 52 -31.22 11.28 -27.82
N ARG A 53 -31.02 12.47 -27.25
CA ARG A 53 -30.41 13.60 -27.97
C ARG A 53 -28.92 13.34 -28.25
N PRO A 54 -28.39 13.82 -29.39
CA PRO A 54 -26.97 13.70 -29.69
C PRO A 54 -26.14 14.61 -28.77
N ILE A 55 -24.99 14.12 -28.32
CA ILE A 55 -23.99 14.99 -27.68
C ILE A 55 -23.37 15.90 -28.74
N LEU A 56 -23.36 17.20 -28.46
CA LEU A 56 -22.77 18.20 -29.33
C LEU A 56 -21.25 18.26 -29.14
N ARG A 57 -20.57 18.58 -30.22
CA ARG A 57 -19.13 18.78 -30.21
C ARG A 57 -18.79 20.18 -29.69
N ALA A 58 -17.79 20.28 -28.82
CA ALA A 58 -17.29 21.56 -28.36
C ALA A 58 -16.63 22.35 -29.51
N ASP A 59 -16.83 23.67 -29.56
CA ASP A 59 -16.27 24.52 -30.62
C ASP A 59 -14.74 24.46 -30.70
N ALA A 60 -14.08 24.43 -29.54
CA ALA A 60 -12.63 24.26 -29.45
C ALA A 60 -12.17 22.94 -30.08
N MET A 61 -12.90 21.85 -29.83
CA MET A 61 -12.61 20.52 -30.39
C MET A 61 -12.82 20.51 -31.91
N THR A 62 -13.87 21.18 -32.39
CA THR A 62 -14.15 21.34 -33.83
C THR A 62 -13.02 22.04 -34.57
N ARG A 63 -12.48 23.12 -33.99
CA ARG A 63 -11.35 23.86 -34.59
C ARG A 63 -10.07 23.04 -34.58
N MET A 64 -9.71 22.47 -33.42
CA MET A 64 -8.45 21.73 -33.29
C MET A 64 -8.37 20.50 -34.20
N ALA A 65 -9.48 19.78 -34.43
CA ALA A 65 -9.47 18.64 -35.35
C ALA A 65 -9.19 19.02 -36.80
N ARG A 66 -9.48 20.26 -37.19
CA ARG A 66 -9.16 20.83 -38.51
C ARG A 66 -7.77 21.47 -38.57
N GLY A 67 -7.04 21.48 -37.46
CA GLY A 67 -5.76 22.17 -37.31
C GLY A 67 -5.89 23.67 -37.05
N ASP A 68 -7.10 24.16 -36.76
CA ASP A 68 -7.36 25.56 -36.47
C ASP A 68 -7.16 25.86 -34.97
N ARG A 69 -6.70 27.07 -34.67
CA ARG A 69 -6.54 27.56 -33.29
C ARG A 69 -7.90 27.80 -32.62
N PRO A 70 -8.13 27.26 -31.40
CA PRO A 70 -9.28 27.65 -30.59
C PRO A 70 -9.32 29.15 -30.30
N GLU A 71 -10.53 29.68 -30.13
CA GLU A 71 -10.71 31.06 -29.68
C GLU A 71 -10.32 31.24 -28.21
N GLY A 72 -10.02 32.48 -27.84
CA GLY A 72 -9.68 32.85 -26.47
C GLY A 72 -8.18 32.83 -26.14
N PRO A 73 -7.84 33.22 -24.90
CA PRO A 73 -6.46 33.43 -24.46
C PRO A 73 -5.64 32.14 -24.38
N ASN A 74 -6.30 30.99 -24.20
CA ASN A 74 -5.65 29.69 -24.06
C ASN A 74 -5.47 28.92 -25.38
N GLY A 75 -5.82 29.50 -26.53
CA GLY A 75 -5.87 28.77 -27.80
C GLY A 75 -4.55 28.07 -28.17
N ASP A 76 -3.41 28.75 -28.04
CA ASP A 76 -2.10 28.16 -28.35
C ASP A 76 -1.74 27.05 -27.36
N ARG A 77 -1.99 27.27 -26.06
CA ARG A 77 -1.79 26.25 -25.01
C ARG A 77 -2.62 25.00 -25.24
N LEU A 78 -3.86 25.15 -25.74
CA LEU A 78 -4.73 24.03 -26.08
C LEU A 78 -4.22 23.26 -27.31
N ILE A 79 -3.69 23.94 -28.33
CA ILE A 79 -3.06 23.25 -29.47
C ILE A 79 -1.92 22.35 -28.96
N ASP A 80 -1.03 22.91 -28.13
CA ASP A 80 0.13 22.17 -27.63
C ASP A 80 -0.30 20.97 -26.77
N LEU A 81 -1.20 21.20 -25.81
CA LEU A 81 -1.71 20.15 -24.91
C LEU A 81 -2.41 19.02 -25.67
N TYR A 82 -3.20 19.33 -26.70
CA TYR A 82 -3.98 18.35 -27.46
C TYR A 82 -3.22 17.80 -28.69
N SER A 83 -2.00 18.28 -28.96
CA SER A 83 -1.20 17.79 -30.08
C SER A 83 -1.02 16.26 -30.13
N PRO A 84 -0.83 15.52 -29.00
CA PRO A 84 -0.71 14.06 -29.06
C PRO A 84 -2.04 13.33 -29.27
N LEU A 85 -3.20 13.99 -29.06
CA LEU A 85 -4.52 13.36 -29.21
C LEU A 85 -4.77 12.91 -30.65
N TRP A 86 -4.48 13.77 -31.63
CA TRP A 86 -4.90 13.53 -33.02
C TRP A 86 -4.19 12.33 -33.66
N PRO A 87 -2.86 12.18 -33.55
CA PRO A 87 -2.20 10.96 -34.02
C PRO A 87 -2.67 9.70 -33.29
N ALA A 88 -3.02 9.81 -32.00
CA ALA A 88 -3.56 8.68 -31.24
C ALA A 88 -4.93 8.23 -31.77
N LEU A 89 -5.83 9.17 -32.07
CA LEU A 89 -7.13 8.88 -32.70
C LEU A 89 -6.96 8.29 -34.10
N ASP A 90 -6.07 8.84 -34.92
CA ASP A 90 -5.79 8.32 -36.26
C ASP A 90 -5.27 6.87 -36.19
N GLN A 91 -4.37 6.57 -35.25
CA GLN A 91 -3.84 5.22 -35.03
C GLN A 91 -4.93 4.23 -34.58
N LEU A 92 -5.88 4.69 -33.78
CA LEU A 92 -7.04 3.92 -33.34
C LEU A 92 -8.14 3.80 -34.42
N GLY A 93 -8.00 4.48 -35.55
CA GLY A 93 -9.03 4.53 -36.59
C GLY A 93 -10.29 5.33 -36.17
N VAL A 94 -10.17 6.20 -35.18
CA VAL A 94 -11.24 7.10 -34.74
C VAL A 94 -11.16 8.39 -35.54
N ASP A 95 -12.20 8.69 -36.31
CA ASP A 95 -12.29 9.95 -37.06
C ASP A 95 -12.19 11.14 -36.08
N ARG A 96 -11.27 12.07 -36.36
CA ARG A 96 -11.04 13.27 -35.55
C ARG A 96 -12.32 14.09 -35.37
N GLU A 97 -13.20 14.13 -36.36
CA GLU A 97 -14.48 14.85 -36.29
C GLU A 97 -15.50 14.19 -35.33
N ARG A 98 -15.30 12.91 -34.97
CA ARG A 98 -16.13 12.20 -33.99
C ARG A 98 -15.79 12.54 -32.54
N ALA A 99 -14.63 13.15 -32.25
CA ALA A 99 -14.31 13.59 -30.90
C ALA A 99 -15.20 14.77 -30.50
N ALA A 100 -16.18 14.55 -29.62
CA ALA A 100 -17.11 15.57 -29.15
C ALA A 100 -16.45 16.50 -28.12
N VAL A 101 -15.80 15.89 -27.13
CA VAL A 101 -14.97 16.53 -26.11
C VAL A 101 -13.87 15.56 -25.71
N ALA A 102 -12.74 16.10 -25.28
CA ALA A 102 -11.65 15.31 -24.73
C ALA A 102 -10.96 16.07 -23.61
N SER A 103 -10.28 15.34 -22.73
CA SER A 103 -9.38 15.87 -21.72
C SER A 103 -8.05 15.16 -21.88
N VAL A 104 -6.97 15.92 -22.11
CA VAL A 104 -5.60 15.40 -22.24
C VAL A 104 -4.81 15.80 -21.01
N PHE A 105 -4.13 14.84 -20.38
CA PHE A 105 -3.35 15.06 -19.18
C PHE A 105 -2.13 14.12 -19.15
N THR A 106 -1.17 14.45 -18.30
CA THR A 106 0.02 13.61 -18.05
C THR A 106 0.04 13.29 -16.56
N THR A 107 0.23 12.03 -16.23
CA THR A 107 0.35 11.53 -14.85
C THR A 107 1.69 11.93 -14.23
N GLY A 108 1.72 12.12 -12.91
CA GLY A 108 2.96 12.28 -12.13
C GLY A 108 3.58 10.94 -11.75
N ASP A 109 4.58 10.95 -10.86
CA ASP A 109 5.23 9.76 -10.33
C ASP A 109 5.58 9.91 -8.85
N VAL A 110 4.56 10.02 -8.00
CA VAL A 110 4.72 10.24 -6.55
C VAL A 110 5.52 9.13 -5.86
N VAL A 111 5.56 7.94 -6.45
CA VAL A 111 6.35 6.81 -5.92
C VAL A 111 7.84 7.04 -6.13
N ALA A 112 8.23 7.52 -7.32
CA ALA A 112 9.61 7.92 -7.58
C ALA A 112 10.00 9.13 -6.73
N ASP A 113 9.11 10.12 -6.59
CA ASP A 113 9.36 11.30 -5.76
C ASP A 113 9.61 10.92 -4.28
N LEU A 114 8.79 10.01 -3.72
CA LEU A 114 8.99 9.53 -2.35
C LEU A 114 10.26 8.67 -2.20
N ALA A 115 10.59 7.83 -3.19
CA ALA A 115 11.84 7.07 -3.17
C ALA A 115 13.06 8.00 -3.15
N GLU A 116 13.07 9.03 -4.00
CA GLU A 116 14.14 10.03 -4.04
C GLU A 116 14.24 10.83 -2.74
N LEU A 117 13.09 11.24 -2.17
CA LEU A 117 13.05 11.95 -0.90
C LEU A 117 13.66 11.12 0.23
N ALA A 118 13.32 9.84 0.30
CA ALA A 118 13.86 8.93 1.30
C ALA A 118 15.33 8.59 1.05
N ASP A 119 15.79 8.46 -0.20
CA ASP A 119 17.21 8.30 -0.53
C ASP A 119 18.04 9.48 -0.03
N ARG A 120 17.53 10.71 -0.18
CA ARG A 120 18.18 11.93 0.32
C ARG A 120 18.25 11.94 1.84
N ALA A 121 17.16 11.59 2.52
CA ALA A 121 17.14 11.50 3.97
C ALA A 121 18.13 10.45 4.50
N GLN A 122 18.20 9.26 3.88
CA GLN A 122 19.17 8.21 4.24
C GLN A 122 20.62 8.63 3.99
N ALA A 123 20.88 9.43 2.95
CA ALA A 123 22.24 9.92 2.67
C ALA A 123 22.74 10.94 3.71
N GLU A 124 21.83 11.67 4.37
CA GLU A 124 22.17 12.73 5.32
C GLU A 124 22.06 12.33 6.80
N HIS A 125 21.33 11.25 7.09
CA HIS A 125 21.01 10.83 8.44
C HIS A 125 21.38 9.37 8.71
N THR A 126 21.78 9.10 9.94
CA THR A 126 22.05 7.75 10.43
C THR A 126 21.33 7.58 11.76
N VAL A 127 20.67 6.44 11.92
CA VAL A 127 19.95 6.06 13.14
C VAL A 127 20.74 4.95 13.84
N ALA A 128 20.76 5.00 15.18
CA ALA A 128 21.32 3.94 16.01
C ALA A 128 20.21 3.31 16.86
N ILE A 129 20.24 1.99 16.96
CA ILE A 129 19.39 1.24 17.89
C ILE A 129 20.14 1.11 19.22
N GLU A 130 19.46 1.51 20.30
CA GLU A 130 20.01 1.55 21.65
C GLU A 130 19.12 0.78 22.62
N GLY A 131 19.70 0.42 23.78
CA GLY A 131 18.95 -0.15 24.89
C GLY A 131 18.35 -1.54 24.60
N VAL A 132 18.95 -2.32 23.69
CA VAL A 132 18.49 -3.68 23.38
C VAL A 132 18.56 -4.56 24.64
N HIS A 133 17.44 -5.16 25.03
CA HIS A 133 17.35 -6.13 26.12
C HIS A 133 16.20 -7.10 25.89
N VAL A 134 16.26 -8.27 26.52
CA VAL A 134 15.14 -9.23 26.54
C VAL A 134 13.95 -8.57 27.23
N ASP A 135 12.75 -8.72 26.67
CA ASP A 135 11.52 -8.25 27.33
C ASP A 135 11.43 -8.87 28.73
N PRO A 136 11.36 -8.05 29.80
CA PRO A 136 11.33 -8.55 31.16
C PRO A 136 10.05 -9.30 31.54
N ASP A 137 8.95 -9.14 30.79
CA ASP A 137 7.66 -9.72 31.13
C ASP A 137 7.57 -11.20 30.69
N ASP A 138 7.85 -11.51 29.42
CA ASP A 138 7.81 -12.89 28.90
C ASP A 138 8.83 -13.18 27.77
N GLY A 139 9.79 -12.28 27.51
CA GLY A 139 10.57 -12.37 26.27
C GLY A 139 11.50 -13.58 26.15
N ALA A 140 11.79 -14.26 27.26
CA ALA A 140 12.53 -15.52 27.29
C ALA A 140 11.65 -16.77 27.24
N ASP A 141 10.33 -16.63 27.37
CA ASP A 141 9.39 -17.73 27.60
C ASP A 141 8.74 -18.25 26.31
N HIS A 142 8.84 -17.50 25.21
CA HIS A 142 8.31 -17.91 23.90
C HIS A 142 9.06 -19.13 23.32
N ASP A 143 8.32 -20.17 22.90
CA ASP A 143 8.88 -21.45 22.44
C ASP A 143 9.77 -21.36 21.20
N ARG A 144 9.49 -20.41 20.30
CA ARG A 144 10.10 -20.33 18.95
C ARG A 144 11.14 -19.23 18.81
N TYR A 145 11.07 -18.19 19.64
CA TYR A 145 11.91 -17.01 19.54
C TYR A 145 12.22 -16.43 20.93
N CYS A 146 13.12 -15.46 20.93
CA CYS A 146 13.41 -14.56 22.05
C CYS A 146 12.91 -13.17 21.66
N GLU A 147 12.11 -12.54 22.50
CA GLU A 147 11.60 -11.19 22.28
C GLU A 147 12.47 -10.15 22.98
N LEU A 148 12.78 -9.08 22.25
CA LEU A 148 13.64 -7.98 22.67
C LEU A 148 12.91 -6.65 22.52
N ILE A 149 13.14 -5.76 23.48
CA ILE A 149 12.77 -4.35 23.39
C ILE A 149 14.03 -3.52 23.12
N ALA A 150 13.89 -2.53 22.25
CA ALA A 150 14.91 -1.52 22.00
C ALA A 150 14.28 -0.15 21.69
N HIS A 151 15.13 0.86 21.51
CA HIS A 151 14.72 2.20 21.09
C HIS A 151 15.65 2.76 20.01
N ALA A 152 15.14 3.69 19.21
CA ALA A 152 15.93 4.48 18.28
C ALA A 152 15.52 5.96 18.34
N SER A 153 16.47 6.84 18.06
CA SER A 153 16.21 8.27 17.85
C SER A 153 16.11 8.53 16.35
N VAL A 154 14.92 8.88 15.85
CA VAL A 154 14.68 9.09 14.42
C VAL A 154 14.38 10.57 14.10
N PRO A 155 14.81 11.09 12.95
CA PRO A 155 14.49 12.45 12.54
C PRO A 155 13.01 12.58 12.19
N GLN A 156 12.40 13.65 12.68
CA GLN A 156 11.02 14.03 12.39
C GLN A 156 11.03 15.26 11.49
N PHE A 157 10.49 15.11 10.27
CA PHE A 157 10.54 16.10 9.21
C PHE A 157 9.24 16.91 9.10
N GLN A 158 8.14 16.43 9.67
CA GLN A 158 6.88 17.17 9.69
C GLN A 158 6.98 18.40 10.61
N THR A 159 6.61 19.55 10.06
CA THR A 159 6.50 20.81 10.81
C THR A 159 5.44 20.72 11.90
N GLY A 160 5.64 21.43 13.01
CA GLY A 160 4.69 21.47 14.12
C GLY A 160 4.68 20.24 15.00
N ALA A 161 3.61 20.08 15.80
CA ALA A 161 3.48 19.02 16.79
C ALA A 161 2.30 18.09 16.44
N PRO A 162 2.42 16.77 16.69
CA PRO A 162 1.30 15.83 16.55
C PRO A 162 0.10 16.26 17.41
N PRO A 163 -1.14 16.09 16.93
CA PRO A 163 -1.52 15.43 15.68
C PRO A 163 -1.53 16.38 14.45
N PHE A 164 -0.80 17.49 14.49
CA PHE A 164 -0.63 18.45 13.38
C PHE A 164 -1.91 19.17 12.98
N HIS A 165 -2.52 19.92 13.91
CA HIS A 165 -3.77 20.63 13.67
C HIS A 165 -3.69 21.77 12.63
N ASP A 166 -2.51 22.38 12.44
CA ASP A 166 -2.32 23.56 11.58
C ASP A 166 -1.01 23.55 10.75
N GLN A 167 -0.16 22.53 10.93
CA GLN A 167 1.12 22.35 10.24
C GLN A 167 1.22 20.92 9.67
N GLY A 168 2.32 20.19 9.85
CA GLY A 168 2.41 18.77 9.51
C GLY A 168 2.92 18.44 8.12
N VAL A 169 3.29 19.45 7.31
CA VAL A 169 3.96 19.23 6.02
C VAL A 169 5.46 19.01 6.20
N ILE A 170 6.07 18.26 5.30
CA ILE A 170 7.53 18.15 5.16
C ILE A 170 8.05 19.32 4.33
N GLU A 171 8.91 20.14 4.92
CA GLU A 171 9.61 21.21 4.23
C GLU A 171 10.94 20.71 3.65
N LEU A 172 11.29 21.14 2.44
CA LEU A 172 12.54 20.78 1.78
C LEU A 172 13.52 21.96 1.78
N ASP A 173 14.80 21.65 1.93
CA ASP A 173 15.88 22.62 1.79
C ASP A 173 16.18 22.93 0.31
N PRO A 174 17.10 23.87 -0.01
CA PRO A 174 17.46 24.17 -1.40
C PRO A 174 18.09 23.02 -2.19
N SER A 175 18.55 21.96 -1.53
CA SER A 175 19.07 20.75 -2.16
C SER A 175 17.97 19.72 -2.47
N GLY A 176 16.78 19.89 -1.88
CA GLY A 176 15.66 18.96 -1.97
C GLY A 176 15.63 17.92 -0.85
N ALA A 177 16.50 18.05 0.17
CA ALA A 177 16.48 17.18 1.33
C ALA A 177 15.42 17.64 2.36
N PRO A 178 14.77 16.73 3.09
CA PRO A 178 13.78 17.10 4.08
C PRO A 178 14.43 17.77 5.30
N ILE A 179 13.85 18.88 5.75
CA ILE A 179 14.39 19.66 6.88
C ILE A 179 13.96 18.99 8.19
N VAL A 180 14.95 18.53 8.97
CA VAL A 180 14.72 18.00 10.31
C VAL A 180 14.14 19.07 11.23
N GLN A 181 12.98 18.78 11.82
CA GLN A 181 12.31 19.65 12.79
C GLN A 181 12.68 19.29 14.23
N ARG A 182 12.77 17.99 14.51
CA ARG A 182 13.19 17.41 15.80
C ARG A 182 13.65 15.96 15.63
N TYR A 183 14.09 15.34 16.72
CA TYR A 183 14.28 13.89 16.81
C TYR A 183 13.25 13.31 17.79
N GLU A 184 12.72 12.13 17.48
CA GLU A 184 11.76 11.42 18.32
C GLU A 184 12.31 10.06 18.73
N GLN A 185 12.03 9.67 19.98
CA GLN A 185 12.34 8.32 20.45
C GLN A 185 11.22 7.37 20.01
N VAL A 186 11.59 6.31 19.32
CA VAL A 186 10.69 5.27 18.82
C VAL A 186 10.99 3.97 19.55
N ARG A 187 9.96 3.30 20.07
CA ARG A 187 10.05 1.94 20.62
C ARG A 187 10.13 0.93 19.49
N LEU A 188 10.96 -0.09 19.69
CA LEU A 188 11.20 -1.18 18.75
C LEU A 188 11.00 -2.51 19.47
N VAL A 189 10.43 -3.48 18.77
CA VAL A 189 10.38 -4.89 19.15
C VAL A 189 11.17 -5.70 18.13
N LEU A 190 12.04 -6.58 18.60
CA LEU A 190 12.76 -7.55 17.76
C LEU A 190 12.49 -8.96 18.25
N THR A 191 12.41 -9.92 17.34
CA THR A 191 12.32 -11.34 17.70
C THR A 191 13.46 -12.13 17.07
N VAL A 192 14.17 -12.90 17.88
CA VAL A 192 15.30 -13.73 17.45
C VAL A 192 14.91 -15.21 17.50
N PRO A 193 14.90 -15.94 16.36
CA PRO A 193 14.52 -17.34 16.33
C PRO A 193 15.47 -18.21 17.17
N ARG A 194 14.94 -19.25 17.80
CA ARG A 194 15.73 -20.26 18.53
C ARG A 194 16.41 -21.29 17.61
N THR A 195 16.50 -21.00 16.32
CA THR A 195 17.20 -21.81 15.32
C THR A 195 18.66 -21.34 15.17
N PRO A 196 19.58 -22.18 14.67
CA PRO A 196 20.96 -21.75 14.41
C PRO A 196 21.02 -20.56 13.47
N MET A 197 21.73 -19.49 13.87
CA MET A 197 21.94 -18.32 13.02
C MET A 197 22.74 -18.67 11.76
N PRO A 198 22.26 -18.30 10.55
CA PRO A 198 23.07 -18.40 9.35
C PRO A 198 24.35 -17.56 9.44
N ALA A 199 25.38 -17.91 8.66
CA ALA A 199 26.67 -17.21 8.72
C ALA A 199 26.58 -15.69 8.46
N ALA A 200 25.63 -15.26 7.62
CA ALA A 200 25.38 -13.86 7.28
C ALA A 200 24.50 -13.12 8.30
N GLY A 201 23.88 -13.83 9.27
CA GLY A 201 22.83 -13.30 10.13
C GLY A 201 21.47 -13.94 9.83
N TYR A 202 20.48 -13.67 10.68
CA TYR A 202 19.10 -14.11 10.43
C TYR A 202 18.47 -13.28 9.30
N PRO A 203 17.71 -13.90 8.38
CA PRO A 203 16.81 -13.15 7.51
C PRO A 203 15.77 -12.41 8.38
N LEU A 204 15.28 -11.27 7.89
CA LEU A 204 14.44 -10.37 8.68
C LEU A 204 13.12 -10.09 7.96
N VAL A 205 12.01 -10.23 8.69
CA VAL A 205 10.73 -9.63 8.30
C VAL A 205 10.48 -8.38 9.14
N THR A 206 10.25 -7.25 8.48
CA THR A 206 9.73 -6.07 9.14
C THR A 206 8.21 -6.15 9.15
N TYR A 207 7.63 -6.09 10.35
CA TYR A 207 6.19 -6.03 10.57
C TYR A 207 5.78 -4.59 10.88
N TYR A 208 4.90 -4.04 10.05
CA TYR A 208 4.30 -2.72 10.26
C TYR A 208 2.91 -2.92 10.88
N HIS A 209 2.69 -2.36 12.07
CA HIS A 209 1.41 -2.46 12.76
C HIS A 209 0.36 -1.51 12.16
N GLY A 210 -0.91 -1.81 12.41
CA GLY A 210 -2.04 -1.01 11.96
C GLY A 210 -2.20 0.32 12.70
N SER A 211 -3.20 1.10 12.29
CA SER A 211 -3.55 2.34 12.94
C SER A 211 -4.08 2.09 14.35
N GLY A 212 -3.61 2.83 15.35
CA GLY A 212 -3.90 2.57 16.77
C GLY A 212 -3.19 1.34 17.35
N GLY A 213 -2.38 0.65 16.54
CA GLY A 213 -1.58 -0.50 16.97
C GLY A 213 -0.23 -0.10 17.58
N ALA A 214 0.53 -1.12 17.97
CA ALA A 214 1.83 -0.96 18.63
C ALA A 214 2.86 -2.03 18.15
N PRO A 215 4.17 -1.83 18.40
CA PRO A 215 5.22 -2.78 18.01
C PRO A 215 5.06 -4.21 18.54
N ASP A 216 4.49 -4.39 19.72
CA ASP A 216 4.22 -5.67 20.37
C ASP A 216 3.26 -6.56 19.57
N GLU A 217 2.49 -5.99 18.64
CA GLU A 217 1.64 -6.78 17.75
C GLU A 217 2.42 -7.80 16.91
N LEU A 218 3.71 -7.56 16.64
CA LEU A 218 4.57 -8.57 16.01
C LEU A 218 4.57 -9.90 16.81
N VAL A 219 4.47 -9.81 18.13
CA VAL A 219 4.53 -10.92 19.09
C VAL A 219 3.13 -11.37 19.49
N ASP A 220 2.26 -10.41 19.82
CA ASP A 220 1.00 -10.68 20.52
C ASP A 220 -0.25 -10.60 19.65
N ARG A 221 -0.14 -10.17 18.38
CA ARG A 221 -1.29 -10.14 17.47
C ARG A 221 -1.57 -11.52 16.88
N GLY A 222 -1.93 -12.44 17.77
CA GLY A 222 -2.26 -13.82 17.47
C GLY A 222 -3.74 -14.09 17.31
N ARG A 223 -4.11 -15.37 17.40
CA ARG A 223 -5.51 -15.80 17.34
C ARG A 223 -6.25 -15.26 18.57
N ARG A 224 -7.47 -14.76 18.37
CA ARG A 224 -8.38 -14.35 19.44
C ARG A 224 -9.56 -15.30 19.44
N ASP A 225 -9.71 -16.07 20.51
CA ASP A 225 -10.86 -16.94 20.66
C ASP A 225 -12.11 -16.12 20.98
N PHE A 226 -13.26 -16.55 20.46
CA PHE A 226 -14.54 -15.83 20.59
C PHE A 226 -14.93 -15.55 22.06
N ASP A 227 -14.56 -16.44 22.98
CA ASP A 227 -14.85 -16.32 24.41
C ASP A 227 -13.74 -15.58 25.20
N GLN A 228 -12.71 -15.05 24.52
CA GLN A 228 -11.57 -14.35 25.13
C GLN A 228 -11.47 -12.91 24.63
N ASP A 229 -11.23 -12.00 25.58
CA ASP A 229 -11.08 -10.58 25.27
C ASP A 229 -9.72 -10.27 24.60
N GLU A 230 -8.68 -11.06 24.90
CA GLU A 230 -7.33 -10.83 24.42
C GLU A 230 -6.85 -11.95 23.48
N PRO A 231 -5.97 -11.63 22.51
CA PRO A 231 -5.26 -12.64 21.73
C PRO A 231 -4.42 -13.58 22.60
N VAL A 232 -4.10 -14.77 22.10
CA VAL A 232 -3.12 -15.65 22.75
C VAL A 232 -1.73 -14.98 22.66
N PRO A 233 -1.09 -14.63 23.80
CA PRO A 233 0.22 -13.98 23.79
C PRO A 233 1.29 -14.85 23.10
N GLY A 234 2.28 -14.22 22.48
CA GLY A 234 3.38 -14.93 21.82
C GLY A 234 2.99 -15.76 20.57
N SER A 235 1.79 -15.54 20.02
CA SER A 235 1.26 -16.28 18.87
C SER A 235 0.99 -15.42 17.61
N GLY A 236 1.51 -14.19 17.61
CA GLY A 236 1.48 -13.26 16.49
C GLY A 236 2.41 -13.63 15.33
N PRO A 237 2.63 -12.70 14.37
CA PRO A 237 3.42 -12.97 13.17
C PRO A 237 4.83 -13.54 13.44
N ALA A 238 5.51 -13.10 14.51
CA ALA A 238 6.82 -13.61 14.91
C ALA A 238 6.82 -15.12 15.16
N HIS A 239 5.76 -15.66 15.77
CA HIS A 239 5.61 -17.08 16.03
C HIS A 239 5.64 -17.91 14.75
N VAL A 240 5.01 -17.38 13.69
CA VAL A 240 4.87 -18.07 12.42
C VAL A 240 6.19 -18.03 11.65
N VAL A 241 6.82 -16.86 11.54
CA VAL A 241 8.07 -16.73 10.77
C VAL A 241 9.28 -17.33 11.48
N ALA A 242 9.29 -17.39 12.81
CA ALA A 242 10.39 -18.00 13.58
C ALA A 242 10.52 -19.51 13.34
N GLU A 243 9.43 -20.20 12.98
CA GLU A 243 9.47 -21.63 12.56
C GLU A 243 10.37 -21.84 11.35
N HIS A 244 10.52 -20.82 10.51
CA HIS A 244 11.35 -20.83 9.32
C HIS A 244 12.73 -20.19 9.55
N GLY A 245 13.09 -19.90 10.80
CA GLY A 245 14.35 -19.27 11.16
C GLY A 245 14.46 -17.80 10.72
N ILE A 246 13.33 -17.10 10.62
CA ILE A 246 13.24 -15.70 10.24
C ILE A 246 13.01 -14.85 11.49
N ALA A 247 13.84 -13.83 11.67
CA ALA A 247 13.69 -12.85 12.74
C ALA A 247 12.61 -11.81 12.40
N GLY A 248 11.97 -11.25 13.41
CA GLY A 248 11.01 -10.16 13.27
C GLY A 248 11.57 -8.83 13.75
N PHE A 249 11.12 -7.74 13.13
CA PHE A 249 11.39 -6.36 13.57
C PHE A 249 10.12 -5.52 13.42
N ALA A 250 9.73 -4.79 14.46
CA ALA A 250 8.57 -3.90 14.43
C ALA A 250 8.88 -2.59 15.17
N PRO A 251 8.84 -1.44 14.48
CA PRO A 251 8.92 -0.12 15.11
C PRO A 251 7.54 0.49 15.35
N ALA A 252 7.49 1.49 16.25
CA ALA A 252 6.27 2.26 16.48
C ALA A 252 6.05 3.27 15.33
N MET A 253 4.97 3.05 14.56
CA MET A 253 4.64 3.86 13.38
C MET A 253 4.23 5.30 13.77
N PRO A 254 4.33 6.29 12.85
CA PRO A 254 3.87 7.65 13.12
C PRO A 254 2.45 7.69 13.68
N LEU A 255 2.25 8.53 14.71
CA LEU A 255 0.97 8.70 15.43
C LEU A 255 0.42 7.45 16.14
N ALA A 256 1.21 6.37 16.25
CA ALA A 256 0.87 5.23 17.11
C ALA A 256 0.67 5.65 18.58
N PRO A 257 -0.11 4.93 19.38
CA PRO A 257 -0.31 5.23 20.81
C PRO A 257 0.99 5.34 21.62
N ASP A 258 2.03 4.55 21.29
CA ASP A 258 3.37 4.64 21.90
C ASP A 258 4.01 6.03 21.70
N ARG A 259 3.70 6.70 20.59
CA ARG A 259 4.23 8.03 20.23
C ARG A 259 3.27 9.15 20.59
N LEU A 260 1.98 8.92 20.51
CA LEU A 260 0.92 9.87 20.83
C LEU A 260 -0.13 9.22 21.73
N PRO A 261 0.10 9.19 23.06
CA PRO A 261 -0.83 8.57 24.00
C PRO A 261 -2.23 9.19 23.91
N GLY A 262 -3.23 8.34 23.69
CA GLY A 262 -4.63 8.75 23.52
C GLY A 262 -5.04 9.14 22.10
N ALA A 263 -4.15 8.99 21.11
CA ALA A 263 -4.52 9.06 19.70
C ALA A 263 -5.63 8.06 19.37
N SER A 264 -6.60 8.49 18.56
CA SER A 264 -7.59 7.59 17.98
C SER A 264 -6.96 6.73 16.88
N GLU A 265 -7.58 5.60 16.53
CA GLU A 265 -7.14 4.80 15.37
C GLU A 265 -7.25 5.61 14.06
N GLN A 266 -8.04 6.68 14.02
CA GLN A 266 -8.23 7.53 12.84
C GLN A 266 -7.38 8.81 12.87
N GLU A 267 -6.56 9.02 13.91
CA GLU A 267 -5.84 10.30 14.12
C GLU A 267 -4.96 10.68 12.92
N TYR A 268 -4.43 9.68 12.22
CA TYR A 268 -3.59 9.86 11.05
C TYR A 268 -4.32 10.48 9.85
N LEU A 269 -5.64 10.28 9.71
CA LEU A 269 -6.46 10.87 8.63
C LEU A 269 -6.52 12.39 8.71
N ASN A 270 -6.41 12.93 9.94
CA ASN A 270 -6.33 14.36 10.24
C ASN A 270 -7.34 15.20 9.45
N PHE A 271 -8.64 14.90 9.59
CA PHE A 271 -9.71 15.62 8.88
C PHE A 271 -9.75 17.14 9.17
N GLY A 272 -9.19 17.56 10.30
CA GLY A 272 -9.03 18.99 10.63
C GLY A 272 -7.92 19.69 9.84
N ASN A 273 -6.98 18.93 9.26
CA ASN A 273 -5.87 19.43 8.46
C ASN A 273 -5.43 18.38 7.42
N LEU A 274 -6.21 18.26 6.35
CA LEU A 274 -6.00 17.29 5.26
C LEU A 274 -4.61 17.41 4.60
N GLY A 275 -3.93 18.55 4.74
CA GLY A 275 -2.59 18.78 4.19
C GLY A 275 -1.48 18.03 4.92
N ALA A 276 -1.68 17.64 6.18
CA ALA A 276 -0.70 16.86 6.95
C ALA A 276 -0.71 15.36 6.58
N PHE A 277 -1.84 14.85 6.10
CA PHE A 277 -2.05 13.43 5.83
C PHE A 277 -0.97 12.81 4.94
N PRO A 278 -0.62 13.39 3.77
CA PRO A 278 0.41 12.79 2.91
C PRO A 278 1.77 12.69 3.61
N SER A 279 2.14 13.75 4.33
CA SER A 279 3.40 13.83 5.05
C SER A 279 3.52 12.84 6.21
N THR A 280 2.40 12.41 6.82
CA THR A 280 2.42 11.34 7.85
C THR A 280 2.90 10.01 7.25
N PHE A 281 2.39 9.63 6.08
CA PHE A 281 2.84 8.42 5.38
C PHE A 281 4.26 8.56 4.84
N GLN A 282 4.62 9.72 4.28
CA GLN A 282 5.99 9.97 3.82
C GLN A 282 6.99 9.89 4.99
N GLN A 283 6.66 10.47 6.15
CA GLN A 283 7.46 10.38 7.37
C GLN A 283 7.69 8.92 7.76
N GLY A 284 6.64 8.09 7.77
CA GLY A 284 6.77 6.67 8.07
C GLY A 284 7.68 5.94 7.09
N VAL A 285 7.49 6.12 5.77
CA VAL A 285 8.36 5.47 4.77
C VAL A 285 9.84 5.87 4.93
N ILE A 286 10.12 7.14 5.24
CA ILE A 286 11.49 7.62 5.46
C ILE A 286 12.09 7.02 6.74
N GLU A 287 11.35 7.05 7.85
CA GLU A 287 11.78 6.48 9.14
C GLU A 287 12.09 4.99 9.01
N GLU A 288 11.22 4.23 8.33
CA GLU A 288 11.39 2.78 8.17
C GLU A 288 12.64 2.42 7.38
N ARG A 289 13.00 3.20 6.36
CA ARG A 289 14.23 2.97 5.59
C ARG A 289 15.49 3.25 6.42
N LEU A 290 15.47 4.28 7.27
CA LEU A 290 16.55 4.58 8.22
C LEU A 290 16.67 3.52 9.32
N LEU A 291 15.53 3.03 9.82
CA LEU A 291 15.49 1.96 10.83
C LEU A 291 15.95 0.61 10.25
N LEU A 292 15.64 0.34 8.98
CA LEU A 292 16.17 -0.81 8.26
C LEU A 292 17.70 -0.76 8.15
N ASP A 293 18.31 0.41 7.90
CA ASP A 293 19.77 0.56 7.94
C ASP A 293 20.32 0.26 9.34
N ALA A 294 19.65 0.77 10.38
CA ALA A 294 20.09 0.61 11.75
C ALA A 294 19.99 -0.85 12.24
N VAL A 295 18.94 -1.58 11.87
CA VAL A 295 18.73 -2.97 12.32
C VAL A 295 19.66 -3.97 11.61
N VAL A 296 19.99 -3.76 10.34
CA VAL A 296 20.92 -4.66 9.62
C VAL A 296 22.37 -4.49 10.05
N GLU A 297 22.73 -3.31 10.56
CA GLU A 297 24.05 -3.04 11.16
C GLU A 297 24.12 -3.41 12.65
N LEU A 298 22.99 -3.79 13.26
CA LEU A 298 22.92 -4.11 14.69
C LEU A 298 23.62 -5.45 14.98
N GLU A 299 24.54 -5.43 15.93
CA GLU A 299 25.17 -6.62 16.51
C GLU A 299 24.84 -6.71 18.00
N ILE A 300 24.07 -7.73 18.39
CA ILE A 300 23.59 -7.91 19.76
C ILE A 300 24.49 -8.96 20.45
N PRO A 301 25.30 -8.60 21.45
CA PRO A 301 26.12 -9.58 22.17
C PRO A 301 25.26 -10.68 22.79
N ALA A 302 25.65 -11.94 22.61
CA ALA A 302 24.90 -13.09 23.15
C ALA A 302 24.71 -13.01 24.68
N ALA A 303 25.64 -12.35 25.38
CA ALA A 303 25.53 -12.09 26.83
C ALA A 303 24.31 -11.23 27.22
N GLN A 304 23.85 -10.32 26.35
CA GLN A 304 22.62 -9.55 26.58
C GLN A 304 21.37 -10.43 26.48
N LEU A 305 21.47 -11.56 25.78
CA LEU A 305 20.38 -12.49 25.50
C LEU A 305 20.50 -13.78 26.33
N ALA A 306 21.27 -13.76 27.42
CA ALA A 306 21.58 -14.95 28.21
C ALA A 306 20.34 -15.65 28.79
N ALA A 307 19.23 -14.92 28.98
CA ALA A 307 17.96 -15.50 29.43
C ALA A 307 17.29 -16.38 28.37
N CYS A 308 17.61 -16.20 27.09
CA CYS A 308 16.93 -16.83 25.97
C CYS A 308 17.54 -18.15 25.48
N ASP A 309 18.62 -18.67 26.08
CA ASP A 309 19.24 -19.95 25.69
C ASP A 309 19.38 -20.15 24.16
N LEU A 310 19.86 -19.13 23.46
CA LEU A 310 19.98 -19.15 21.99
C LEU A 310 21.18 -20.03 21.57
N PRO A 311 21.09 -20.71 20.40
CA PRO A 311 22.19 -21.56 19.88
C PRO A 311 23.40 -20.74 19.36
N THR A 312 23.40 -19.43 19.53
CA THR A 312 24.40 -18.48 19.03
C THR A 312 25.39 -18.11 20.15
N THR A 313 26.69 -18.14 19.87
CA THR A 313 27.73 -18.06 20.92
C THR A 313 28.34 -16.68 21.16
N ASP A 314 28.42 -15.82 20.13
CA ASP A 314 29.13 -14.54 20.23
C ASP A 314 28.16 -13.36 20.16
N SER A 315 27.44 -13.23 19.04
CA SER A 315 26.48 -12.16 18.80
C SER A 315 25.38 -12.58 17.82
N VAL A 316 24.20 -11.99 17.97
CA VAL A 316 23.10 -12.06 17.02
C VAL A 316 23.23 -10.91 16.00
N ARG A 317 23.03 -11.23 14.73
CA ARG A 317 23.11 -10.33 13.57
C ARG A 317 21.97 -10.61 12.60
N PHE A 318 21.68 -9.65 11.74
CA PHE A 318 20.65 -9.73 10.70
C PHE A 318 21.26 -9.65 9.30
N ASP A 319 20.71 -10.41 8.36
CA ASP A 319 21.18 -10.46 6.98
C ASP A 319 20.50 -9.37 6.14
N GLY A 320 21.20 -8.26 5.93
CA GLY A 320 20.72 -7.13 5.12
C GLY A 320 20.46 -7.46 3.64
N THR A 321 20.78 -8.66 3.17
CA THR A 321 20.44 -9.14 1.82
C THR A 321 19.17 -9.99 1.78
N LYS A 322 18.52 -10.23 2.94
CA LYS A 322 17.34 -11.09 3.08
C LYS A 322 16.25 -10.38 3.88
N LEU A 323 15.68 -9.33 3.29
CA LEU A 323 14.67 -8.49 3.91
C LEU A 323 13.28 -8.75 3.32
N LEU A 324 12.31 -8.91 4.19
CA LEU A 324 10.92 -9.21 3.89
C LEU A 324 10.02 -8.16 4.56
N ALA A 325 8.84 -7.91 4.01
CA ALA A 325 7.91 -6.92 4.52
C ALA A 325 6.52 -7.53 4.74
N MET A 326 5.92 -7.24 5.89
CA MET A 326 4.55 -7.63 6.24
C MET A 326 3.89 -6.51 7.04
N GLY A 327 2.56 -6.43 6.99
CA GLY A 327 1.85 -5.52 7.86
C GLY A 327 0.34 -5.69 7.78
N GLN A 328 -0.34 -5.04 8.71
CA GLN A 328 -1.79 -5.11 8.86
C GLN A 328 -2.42 -3.73 8.73
N SER A 329 -3.55 -3.60 8.02
CA SER A 329 -4.28 -2.34 7.87
C SER A 329 -3.40 -1.22 7.31
N MET A 330 -3.29 -0.09 8.00
CA MET A 330 -2.31 0.97 7.72
C MET A 330 -0.87 0.42 7.59
N GLY A 331 -0.46 -0.55 8.40
CA GLY A 331 0.84 -1.21 8.26
C GLY A 331 0.96 -2.04 6.98
N GLY A 332 -0.12 -2.64 6.50
CA GLY A 332 -0.17 -3.28 5.19
C GLY A 332 -0.10 -2.26 4.03
N MET A 333 -0.56 -1.02 4.26
CA MET A 333 -0.33 0.09 3.32
C MET A 333 1.14 0.48 3.27
N TYR A 334 1.79 0.63 4.44
CA TYR A 334 3.23 0.87 4.54
C TYR A 334 4.05 -0.27 3.91
N THR A 335 3.61 -1.52 4.06
CA THR A 335 4.21 -2.69 3.39
C THR A 335 4.34 -2.45 1.88
N ASN A 336 3.30 -1.88 1.25
CA ASN A 336 3.27 -1.62 -0.18
C ASN A 336 4.19 -0.46 -0.56
N MET A 337 4.13 0.62 0.21
CA MET A 337 4.92 1.83 -0.04
C MET A 337 6.41 1.57 0.14
N ILE A 338 6.81 0.88 1.22
CA ILE A 338 8.20 0.56 1.52
C ILE A 338 8.73 -0.50 0.57
N ALA A 339 7.95 -1.55 0.26
CA ALA A 339 8.37 -2.52 -0.75
C ALA A 339 8.56 -1.88 -2.12
N ALA A 340 7.77 -0.89 -2.51
CA ALA A 340 7.96 -0.17 -3.77
C ALA A 340 9.20 0.74 -3.77
N THR A 341 9.54 1.35 -2.63
CA THR A 341 10.56 2.40 -2.52
C THR A 341 11.92 1.95 -1.96
N ASP A 342 12.01 0.78 -1.32
CA ASP A 342 13.28 0.21 -0.86
C ASP A 342 13.67 -1.02 -1.70
N SER A 343 14.78 -0.90 -2.44
CA SER A 343 15.27 -1.93 -3.35
C SER A 343 15.70 -3.23 -2.68
N ARG A 344 15.90 -3.25 -1.35
CA ARG A 344 16.39 -4.41 -0.60
C ARG A 344 15.30 -5.41 -0.23
N ILE A 345 14.04 -4.96 -0.16
CA ILE A 345 12.90 -5.82 0.15
C ILE A 345 12.71 -6.85 -0.96
N GLN A 346 12.63 -8.14 -0.61
CA GLN A 346 12.54 -9.25 -1.57
C GLN A 346 11.10 -9.73 -1.80
N ALA A 347 10.25 -9.61 -0.79
CA ALA A 347 8.84 -9.98 -0.88
C ALA A 347 7.97 -9.22 0.12
N ALA A 348 6.68 -9.11 -0.22
CA ALA A 348 5.69 -8.37 0.54
C ALA A 348 4.45 -9.23 0.83
N VAL A 349 3.94 -9.15 2.05
CA VAL A 349 2.66 -9.71 2.48
C VAL A 349 1.81 -8.62 3.15
N PRO A 350 1.09 -7.80 2.37
CA PRO A 350 0.14 -6.84 2.91
C PRO A 350 -1.15 -7.55 3.33
N THR A 351 -1.61 -7.33 4.56
CA THR A 351 -2.82 -7.94 5.10
C THR A 351 -3.81 -6.87 5.56
N GLY A 352 -5.11 -7.11 5.37
CA GLY A 352 -6.13 -6.16 5.81
C GLY A 352 -6.00 -4.78 5.17
N ALA A 353 -5.31 -4.65 4.04
CA ALA A 353 -4.84 -3.37 3.51
C ALA A 353 -5.41 -3.08 2.12
N GLY A 354 -5.94 -1.86 2.00
CA GLY A 354 -6.40 -1.30 0.75
C GLY A 354 -5.67 -0.01 0.41
N GLY A 355 -6.47 1.00 0.10
CA GLY A 355 -6.09 2.30 -0.42
C GLY A 355 -7.33 2.87 -1.09
N PHE A 356 -7.13 3.57 -2.20
CA PHE A 356 -8.17 4.25 -2.96
C PHE A 356 -8.99 5.19 -2.07
N TRP A 357 -8.32 6.10 -1.36
CA TRP A 357 -8.91 6.88 -0.27
C TRP A 357 -10.23 7.56 -0.62
N ASN A 358 -10.33 8.14 -1.82
CA ASN A 358 -11.54 8.80 -2.29
C ASN A 358 -12.73 7.85 -2.56
N TRP A 359 -12.49 6.54 -2.65
CA TRP A 359 -13.55 5.54 -2.69
C TRP A 359 -13.74 4.84 -1.34
N GLN A 360 -12.64 4.49 -0.66
CA GLN A 360 -12.68 3.80 0.63
C GLN A 360 -13.41 4.62 1.69
N LEU A 361 -13.22 5.94 1.73
CA LEU A 361 -13.91 6.82 2.67
C LEU A 361 -15.45 6.76 2.51
N LEU A 362 -15.96 6.40 1.32
CA LEU A 362 -17.40 6.36 1.06
C LEU A 362 -18.08 5.08 1.55
N GLY A 363 -17.32 4.03 1.91
CA GLY A 363 -17.91 2.77 2.34
C GLY A 363 -17.23 2.11 3.54
N THR A 364 -16.37 2.84 4.23
CA THR A 364 -15.80 2.38 5.49
C THR A 364 -16.86 2.46 6.60
N GLU A 365 -16.94 1.43 7.46
CA GLU A 365 -17.91 1.38 8.57
C GLU A 365 -17.32 1.93 9.88
N VAL A 366 -16.02 2.25 9.90
CA VAL A 366 -15.30 2.62 11.15
C VAL A 366 -15.23 4.11 11.39
N VAL A 367 -15.53 4.93 10.39
CA VAL A 367 -15.61 6.39 10.55
C VAL A 367 -17.09 6.75 10.65
N GLU A 368 -17.55 7.03 11.87
CA GLU A 368 -18.93 7.46 12.13
C GLU A 368 -19.24 8.76 11.37
N ASP A 369 -20.44 8.84 10.78
CA ASP A 369 -20.95 10.02 10.09
C ASP A 369 -20.03 10.55 8.97
N ILE A 370 -19.29 9.68 8.28
CA ILE A 370 -18.34 10.07 7.22
C ILE A 370 -18.99 10.84 6.08
N ASP A 371 -20.22 10.50 5.70
CA ASP A 371 -21.04 11.24 4.74
C ASP A 371 -21.29 12.68 5.20
N ILE A 372 -21.61 12.89 6.48
CA ILE A 372 -21.78 14.24 7.06
C ILE A 372 -20.45 14.99 7.06
N ILE A 373 -19.35 14.33 7.43
CA ILE A 373 -18.01 14.93 7.46
C ILE A 373 -17.63 15.38 6.05
N LEU A 374 -17.76 14.51 5.04
CA LEU A 374 -17.44 14.82 3.64
C LEU A 374 -18.36 15.92 3.09
N GLY A 375 -19.65 15.87 3.40
CA GLY A 375 -20.61 16.88 2.98
C GLY A 375 -20.29 18.27 3.57
N LEU A 376 -19.83 18.34 4.82
CA LEU A 376 -19.38 19.58 5.45
C LEU A 376 -18.04 20.07 4.89
N LEU A 377 -17.05 19.18 4.74
CA LEU A 377 -15.70 19.53 4.26
C LEU A 377 -15.72 20.05 2.82
N PHE A 378 -16.58 19.47 1.99
CA PHE A 378 -16.68 19.81 0.57
C PHE A 378 -17.93 20.61 0.24
N GLU A 379 -18.71 21.06 1.23
CA GLU A 379 -19.93 21.85 1.03
C GLU A 379 -20.88 21.23 -0.04
N ALA A 380 -21.00 19.90 -0.02
CA ALA A 380 -21.74 19.10 -1.01
C ALA A 380 -22.67 18.10 -0.31
N ASP A 381 -23.51 17.39 -1.07
CA ASP A 381 -24.32 16.31 -0.52
C ASP A 381 -23.48 15.04 -0.37
N GLY A 382 -23.07 14.74 0.87
CA GLY A 382 -22.22 13.60 1.20
C GLY A 382 -22.83 12.25 0.83
N GLU A 383 -24.16 12.10 0.95
CA GLU A 383 -24.86 10.86 0.58
C GLU A 383 -24.85 10.62 -0.94
N ALA A 384 -24.74 11.68 -1.73
CA ALA A 384 -24.69 11.63 -3.18
C ALA A 384 -23.27 11.62 -3.75
N MET A 385 -22.24 11.62 -2.90
CA MET A 385 -20.84 11.59 -3.36
C MET A 385 -20.47 10.23 -3.91
N GLU A 386 -20.01 10.22 -5.16
CA GLU A 386 -19.36 9.08 -5.79
C GLU A 386 -17.85 9.32 -5.82
N PHE A 387 -17.03 8.26 -5.91
CA PHE A 387 -15.56 8.39 -5.88
C PHE A 387 -15.01 9.28 -7.01
N ALA A 388 -15.76 9.42 -8.13
CA ALA A 388 -15.43 10.27 -9.26
C ALA A 388 -15.91 11.74 -9.12
N HIS A 389 -16.51 12.09 -7.97
CA HIS A 389 -16.95 13.44 -7.67
C HIS A 389 -15.76 14.43 -7.68
N PRO A 390 -15.88 15.64 -8.26
CA PRO A 390 -14.74 16.54 -8.45
C PRO A 390 -14.01 16.92 -7.16
N ALA A 391 -14.75 17.11 -6.05
CA ALA A 391 -14.15 17.40 -4.75
C ALA A 391 -13.29 16.24 -4.23
N LEU A 392 -13.77 15.00 -4.38
CA LEU A 392 -13.06 13.79 -3.99
C LEU A 392 -11.90 13.48 -4.94
N ALA A 393 -12.03 13.80 -6.23
CA ALA A 393 -10.93 13.70 -7.18
C ALA A 393 -9.80 14.68 -6.85
N LEU A 394 -10.12 15.90 -6.41
CA LEU A 394 -9.11 16.86 -5.92
C LEU A 394 -8.44 16.37 -4.64
N LEU A 395 -9.20 15.78 -3.70
CA LEU A 395 -8.64 15.14 -2.52
C LEU A 395 -7.69 14.00 -2.92
N ALA A 396 -8.11 13.12 -3.84
CA ALA A 396 -7.29 12.01 -4.33
C ALA A 396 -5.97 12.50 -4.92
N LEU A 397 -6.00 13.57 -5.72
CA LEU A 397 -4.78 14.19 -6.26
C LEU A 397 -3.88 14.75 -5.17
N ALA A 398 -4.45 15.40 -4.14
CA ALA A 398 -3.68 15.94 -3.03
C ALA A 398 -3.09 14.85 -2.13
N TRP A 399 -3.78 13.71 -2.00
CA TRP A 399 -3.42 12.58 -1.16
C TRP A 399 -2.65 11.48 -1.88
N GLU A 400 -2.45 11.60 -3.19
CA GLU A 400 -1.74 10.60 -4.01
C GLU A 400 -0.36 10.19 -3.44
N PRO A 401 0.47 11.08 -2.84
CA PRO A 401 1.73 10.67 -2.22
C PRO A 401 1.60 9.69 -1.05
N ALA A 402 0.39 9.54 -0.50
CA ALA A 402 0.02 8.59 0.54
C ALA A 402 -1.04 7.58 0.09
N GLU A 403 -1.25 7.42 -1.22
CA GLU A 403 -2.19 6.47 -1.79
C GLU A 403 -1.49 5.13 -2.07
N PRO A 404 -1.72 4.06 -1.28
CA PRO A 404 -0.99 2.81 -1.45
C PRO A 404 -1.23 2.13 -2.80
N MET A 405 -2.40 2.34 -3.43
CA MET A 405 -2.72 1.72 -4.73
C MET A 405 -1.75 2.13 -5.84
N VAL A 406 -1.23 3.36 -5.85
CA VAL A 406 -0.25 3.76 -6.88
C VAL A 406 1.12 3.10 -6.67
N PHE A 407 1.39 2.58 -5.47
CA PHE A 407 2.61 1.82 -5.15
C PHE A 407 2.47 0.33 -5.49
N MET A 408 1.25 -0.24 -5.51
CA MET A 408 1.04 -1.68 -5.74
C MET A 408 1.66 -2.20 -7.05
N PRO A 409 1.49 -1.55 -8.22
CA PRO A 409 2.19 -1.96 -9.43
C PRO A 409 3.73 -1.92 -9.30
N ARG A 410 4.26 -0.99 -8.49
CA ARG A 410 5.71 -0.75 -8.31
C ARG A 410 6.38 -1.81 -7.44
N VAL A 411 5.62 -2.63 -6.71
CA VAL A 411 6.17 -3.76 -5.95
C VAL A 411 6.74 -4.82 -6.91
N SER A 412 6.03 -5.11 -8.01
CA SER A 412 6.34 -6.27 -8.86
C SER A 412 6.19 -6.04 -10.36
N HIS A 413 5.04 -5.51 -10.81
CA HIS A 413 4.71 -5.46 -12.24
C HIS A 413 5.56 -4.44 -13.00
N ARG A 414 5.84 -3.29 -12.38
CA ARG A 414 6.53 -2.14 -12.98
C ARG A 414 7.42 -1.40 -11.97
N PRO A 415 8.41 -2.09 -11.36
CA PRO A 415 9.24 -1.52 -10.31
C PRO A 415 9.94 -0.23 -10.77
N LEU A 416 10.35 0.60 -9.80
CA LEU A 416 11.21 1.74 -10.08
C LEU A 416 12.51 1.28 -10.78
N ALA A 417 13.13 2.18 -11.55
CA ALA A 417 14.37 1.85 -12.24
C ALA A 417 15.45 1.38 -11.24
N GLY A 418 16.01 0.19 -11.48
CA GLY A 418 17.01 -0.41 -10.58
C GLY A 418 16.43 -1.17 -9.38
N HIS A 419 15.11 -1.15 -9.17
CA HIS A 419 14.44 -1.94 -8.14
C HIS A 419 14.07 -3.33 -8.68
N PRO A 420 14.08 -4.38 -7.84
CA PRO A 420 13.70 -5.72 -8.25
C PRO A 420 12.18 -5.85 -8.44
N ALA A 421 11.74 -6.79 -9.28
CA ALA A 421 10.37 -7.28 -9.25
C ALA A 421 10.22 -8.26 -8.07
N ARG A 422 9.37 -7.92 -7.10
CA ARG A 422 9.23 -8.71 -5.86
C ARG A 422 8.11 -9.74 -5.98
N SER A 423 8.18 -10.80 -5.18
CA SER A 423 7.01 -11.65 -4.98
C SER A 423 6.04 -10.96 -4.02
N VAL A 424 4.74 -11.06 -4.28
CA VAL A 424 3.68 -10.55 -3.40
C VAL A 424 2.61 -11.62 -3.18
N TYR A 425 2.27 -11.84 -1.90
CA TYR A 425 1.14 -12.67 -1.47
C TYR A 425 0.15 -11.80 -0.71
N GLN A 426 -1.08 -11.73 -1.22
CA GLN A 426 -2.12 -10.85 -0.72
C GLN A 426 -3.31 -11.67 -0.18
N PRO A 427 -3.31 -12.06 1.10
CA PRO A 427 -4.50 -12.62 1.73
C PRO A 427 -5.57 -11.54 1.90
N ILE A 428 -6.78 -11.79 1.40
CA ILE A 428 -7.91 -10.85 1.48
C ILE A 428 -9.12 -11.51 2.15
N GLY A 429 -9.72 -10.80 3.10
CA GLY A 429 -10.83 -11.31 3.92
C GLY A 429 -12.17 -10.71 3.50
N LEU A 430 -13.18 -11.56 3.35
CA LEU A 430 -14.57 -11.11 3.22
C LEU A 430 -15.03 -10.46 4.53
N LEU A 431 -15.99 -9.52 4.48
CA LEU A 431 -16.55 -8.84 5.66
C LEU A 431 -15.51 -8.05 6.48
N ASP A 432 -14.56 -7.44 5.78
CA ASP A 432 -13.68 -6.44 6.38
C ASP A 432 -14.44 -5.10 6.48
N ILE A 433 -14.53 -4.56 7.70
CA ILE A 433 -15.28 -3.32 7.99
C ILE A 433 -14.48 -2.04 7.68
N TYR A 434 -13.16 -2.16 7.56
CA TYR A 434 -12.27 -1.05 7.22
C TYR A 434 -12.17 -0.91 5.69
N PHE A 435 -12.01 -2.05 4.99
CA PHE A 435 -11.85 -2.14 3.54
C PHE A 435 -12.88 -3.10 2.95
N PRO A 436 -13.99 -2.58 2.39
CA PRO A 436 -14.97 -3.42 1.72
C PRO A 436 -14.37 -4.23 0.56
N SER A 437 -15.01 -5.34 0.18
CA SER A 437 -14.51 -6.25 -0.87
C SER A 437 -14.20 -5.56 -2.20
N TYR A 438 -14.94 -4.53 -2.59
CA TYR A 438 -14.66 -3.79 -3.83
C TYR A 438 -13.31 -3.03 -3.80
N ILE A 439 -12.81 -2.66 -2.61
CA ILE A 439 -11.46 -2.09 -2.45
C ILE A 439 -10.41 -3.19 -2.63
N TYR A 440 -10.68 -4.40 -2.13
CA TYR A 440 -9.82 -5.55 -2.40
C TYR A 440 -9.81 -5.93 -3.88
N ASP A 441 -10.95 -5.91 -4.56
CA ASP A 441 -11.04 -6.19 -5.99
C ASP A 441 -10.16 -5.22 -6.79
N ALA A 442 -10.24 -3.92 -6.47
CA ALA A 442 -9.39 -2.88 -7.04
C ALA A 442 -7.91 -3.09 -6.68
N ALA A 443 -7.58 -3.44 -5.44
CA ALA A 443 -6.20 -3.67 -5.01
C ALA A 443 -5.57 -4.86 -5.74
N VAL A 444 -6.28 -5.99 -5.87
CA VAL A 444 -5.79 -7.20 -6.58
C VAL A 444 -5.50 -6.87 -8.04
N LEU A 445 -6.37 -6.08 -8.69
CA LEU A 445 -6.15 -5.59 -10.04
C LEU A 445 -4.95 -4.63 -10.12
N ALA A 446 -4.79 -3.71 -9.16
CA ALA A 446 -3.68 -2.76 -9.11
C ALA A 446 -2.31 -3.44 -8.98
N TYR A 447 -2.21 -4.52 -8.19
CA TYR A 447 -0.99 -5.35 -8.19
C TYR A 447 -0.70 -6.03 -9.53
N GLY A 448 -1.74 -6.27 -10.34
CA GLY A 448 -1.69 -7.24 -11.43
C GLY A 448 -1.50 -8.67 -10.92
N ASN A 449 -2.06 -8.98 -9.75
CA ASN A 449 -2.06 -10.32 -9.16
C ASN A 449 -3.05 -11.25 -9.87
N GLN A 450 -2.95 -12.55 -9.61
CA GLN A 450 -3.98 -13.53 -9.97
C GLN A 450 -4.54 -14.18 -8.71
N LEU A 451 -5.76 -14.70 -8.80
CA LEU A 451 -6.34 -15.50 -7.71
C LEU A 451 -5.75 -16.90 -7.67
N ALA A 452 -5.60 -17.47 -6.48
CA ALA A 452 -5.37 -18.90 -6.27
C ALA A 452 -6.38 -19.48 -5.28
N GLY A 453 -6.66 -20.78 -5.42
CA GLY A 453 -7.60 -21.50 -4.56
C GLY A 453 -9.08 -21.29 -4.90
N ASP A 454 -9.92 -21.52 -3.91
CA ASP A 454 -11.37 -21.40 -4.05
C ASP A 454 -11.80 -19.93 -4.15
N GLU A 455 -12.76 -19.66 -5.03
CA GLU A 455 -13.40 -18.35 -5.13
C GLU A 455 -14.46 -18.22 -4.03
N VAL A 456 -14.27 -17.22 -3.17
CA VAL A 456 -15.16 -16.88 -2.06
C VAL A 456 -16.21 -15.86 -2.49
N TRP A 457 -15.84 -14.91 -3.36
CA TRP A 457 -16.73 -13.95 -4.04
C TRP A 457 -16.22 -13.65 -5.47
N GLU A 458 -17.14 -13.36 -6.40
CA GLU A 458 -16.89 -13.40 -7.85
C GLU A 458 -16.31 -12.10 -8.42
N GLU A 459 -16.58 -10.96 -7.77
CA GLU A 459 -16.31 -9.61 -8.26
C GLU A 459 -14.81 -9.33 -8.44
N THR A 460 -13.93 -9.96 -7.65
CA THR A 460 -12.48 -9.89 -7.87
C THR A 460 -12.11 -10.45 -9.25
N ARG A 461 -12.69 -11.60 -9.64
CA ARG A 461 -12.38 -12.23 -10.93
C ARG A 461 -12.93 -11.40 -12.09
N GLU A 462 -14.11 -10.81 -11.92
CA GLU A 462 -14.68 -9.91 -12.92
C GLU A 462 -13.78 -8.69 -13.17
N SER A 463 -13.25 -8.10 -12.10
CA SER A 463 -12.28 -7.00 -12.18
C SER A 463 -10.99 -7.44 -12.88
N LEU A 464 -10.47 -8.62 -12.56
CA LEU A 464 -9.27 -9.18 -13.19
C LEU A 464 -9.45 -9.52 -14.67
N ALA A 465 -10.67 -9.87 -15.11
CA ALA A 465 -10.96 -10.15 -16.51
C ALA A 465 -10.70 -8.93 -17.41
N LEU A 466 -10.83 -7.71 -16.88
CA LEU A 466 -10.53 -6.46 -17.61
C LEU A 466 -9.04 -6.34 -17.99
N ALA A 467 -8.16 -7.02 -17.27
CA ALA A 467 -6.73 -7.10 -17.55
C ALA A 467 -6.31 -8.49 -18.10
N GLY A 468 -7.26 -9.40 -18.36
CA GLY A 468 -6.98 -10.77 -18.79
C GLY A 468 -6.29 -11.62 -17.72
N LEU A 469 -6.58 -11.35 -16.44
CA LEU A 469 -5.97 -11.97 -15.26
C LEU A 469 -6.93 -12.88 -14.49
N ASP A 470 -8.11 -13.16 -15.05
CA ASP A 470 -9.21 -13.91 -14.43
C ASP A 470 -8.94 -15.42 -14.26
N GLN A 471 -7.82 -15.91 -14.78
CA GLN A 471 -7.42 -17.31 -14.58
C GLN A 471 -7.00 -17.56 -13.12
N ILE A 472 -7.69 -18.50 -12.46
CA ILE A 472 -7.28 -19.03 -11.15
C ILE A 472 -6.02 -19.89 -11.32
N VAL A 473 -5.02 -19.61 -10.49
CA VAL A 473 -3.77 -20.36 -10.40
C VAL A 473 -3.94 -21.55 -9.45
N SER A 474 -3.46 -22.72 -9.87
CA SER A 474 -3.45 -23.92 -9.03
C SER A 474 -2.31 -23.89 -8.01
N TYR A 475 -2.53 -24.51 -6.86
CA TYR A 475 -1.49 -24.68 -5.85
C TYR A 475 -0.51 -25.82 -6.18
N PRO A 476 0.76 -25.74 -5.74
CA PRO A 476 1.39 -24.55 -5.15
C PRO A 476 1.65 -23.47 -6.22
N ALA A 477 1.20 -22.25 -5.95
CA ALA A 477 1.29 -21.14 -6.90
C ALA A 477 2.63 -20.43 -6.75
N HIS A 478 3.39 -20.33 -7.83
CA HIS A 478 4.70 -19.66 -7.85
C HIS A 478 5.01 -19.14 -9.26
N GLY A 479 5.75 -18.04 -9.32
CA GLY A 479 6.29 -17.47 -10.53
C GLY A 479 5.27 -17.33 -11.65
N ASN A 480 4.02 -16.99 -11.36
CA ASN A 480 2.90 -16.98 -12.30
C ASN A 480 2.89 -15.74 -13.20
N ARG A 481 3.49 -14.64 -12.74
CA ARG A 481 3.50 -13.35 -13.43
C ARG A 481 4.88 -12.99 -13.97
N SER A 482 4.90 -12.01 -14.88
CA SER A 482 6.12 -11.37 -15.37
C SER A 482 6.00 -9.86 -15.22
N SER A 483 7.09 -9.23 -14.77
CA SER A 483 7.25 -7.78 -14.78
C SER A 483 7.36 -7.26 -16.21
N GLU A 484 7.23 -5.94 -16.41
CA GLU A 484 7.41 -5.30 -17.72
C GLU A 484 8.78 -5.56 -18.35
N ASP A 485 9.82 -5.76 -17.53
CA ASP A 485 11.18 -6.12 -17.97
C ASP A 485 11.36 -7.62 -18.28
N GLY A 486 10.32 -8.43 -18.06
CA GLY A 486 10.31 -9.87 -18.28
C GLY A 486 10.69 -10.72 -17.06
N THR A 487 11.10 -10.12 -15.93
CA THR A 487 11.45 -10.83 -14.70
C THR A 487 10.24 -11.58 -14.15
N ARG A 488 10.39 -12.87 -13.84
CA ARG A 488 9.31 -13.69 -13.26
C ARG A 488 9.14 -13.40 -11.78
N TYR A 489 7.90 -13.25 -11.34
CA TYR A 489 7.55 -13.09 -9.93
C TYR A 489 6.27 -13.84 -9.59
N THR A 490 6.06 -14.09 -8.30
CA THR A 490 4.80 -14.63 -7.77
C THR A 490 3.90 -13.47 -7.38
N GLY A 491 2.74 -13.35 -8.00
CA GLY A 491 1.74 -12.34 -7.68
C GLY A 491 0.40 -13.01 -7.47
N ILE A 492 0.06 -13.28 -6.22
CA ILE A 492 -1.10 -14.10 -5.85
C ILE A 492 -1.92 -13.40 -4.79
N ALA A 493 -3.22 -13.33 -5.03
CA ALA A 493 -4.22 -13.05 -4.00
C ALA A 493 -5.00 -14.33 -3.67
N VAL A 494 -5.33 -14.51 -2.38
CA VAL A 494 -6.16 -15.63 -1.92
C VAL A 494 -7.28 -15.06 -1.07
N GLN A 495 -8.51 -15.42 -1.43
CA GLN A 495 -9.71 -14.99 -0.74
C GLN A 495 -10.02 -15.92 0.44
N TYR A 496 -10.43 -15.32 1.56
CA TYR A 496 -10.80 -16.05 2.76
C TYR A 496 -12.16 -15.61 3.28
N ARG A 497 -12.95 -16.57 3.76
CA ARG A 497 -14.02 -16.27 4.70
C ARG A 497 -13.39 -16.16 6.10
N PRO A 498 -13.64 -15.08 6.86
CA PRO A 498 -13.22 -15.05 8.25
C PRO A 498 -13.94 -16.12 9.06
N ASP A 499 -13.44 -16.39 10.26
CA ASP A 499 -14.14 -17.27 11.21
C ASP A 499 -15.31 -16.51 11.88
N HIS A 500 -15.29 -16.31 13.20
CA HIS A 500 -16.28 -15.49 13.90
C HIS A 500 -15.83 -14.03 14.03
N THR A 501 -14.61 -13.70 13.58
CA THR A 501 -14.06 -12.35 13.64
C THR A 501 -14.31 -11.56 12.35
N ASN A 502 -13.85 -10.32 12.36
CA ASN A 502 -13.78 -9.46 11.19
C ASN A 502 -12.82 -10.02 10.10
N GLY A 503 -13.17 -9.84 8.82
CA GLY A 503 -12.30 -10.16 7.67
C GLY A 503 -10.92 -9.50 7.71
N HIS A 504 -10.83 -8.37 8.41
CA HIS A 504 -9.61 -7.58 8.57
C HIS A 504 -8.47 -8.31 9.29
N TYR A 505 -8.79 -9.30 10.13
CA TYR A 505 -7.83 -9.96 11.01
C TYR A 505 -7.47 -11.39 10.59
N ILE A 506 -7.86 -11.85 9.39
CA ILE A 506 -7.67 -13.23 8.94
C ILE A 506 -6.23 -13.74 9.05
N TYR A 507 -5.23 -12.87 8.90
CA TYR A 507 -3.81 -13.24 8.99
C TYR A 507 -3.38 -13.70 10.38
N ALA A 508 -4.04 -13.19 11.42
CA ALA A 508 -3.82 -13.56 12.81
C ALA A 508 -4.78 -14.65 13.29
N GLN A 509 -5.93 -14.82 12.63
CA GLN A 509 -6.98 -15.75 13.06
C GLN A 509 -6.90 -17.12 12.39
N LEU A 510 -6.65 -17.17 11.09
CA LEU A 510 -6.73 -18.40 10.28
C LEU A 510 -5.36 -19.05 10.15
N ASP A 511 -5.24 -20.29 10.60
CA ASP A 511 -4.01 -21.08 10.47
C ASP A 511 -3.60 -21.26 9.01
N GLU A 512 -4.58 -21.33 8.10
CA GLU A 512 -4.37 -21.42 6.67
C GLU A 512 -3.61 -20.23 6.10
N VAL A 513 -3.93 -19.01 6.57
CA VAL A 513 -3.26 -17.77 6.13
C VAL A 513 -1.85 -17.74 6.72
N LYS A 514 -1.70 -18.10 8.00
CA LYS A 514 -0.41 -18.19 8.68
C LYS A 514 0.54 -19.15 8.00
N TYR A 515 0.05 -20.35 7.70
CA TYR A 515 0.80 -21.35 6.95
C TYR A 515 1.24 -20.82 5.58
N GLN A 516 0.34 -20.16 4.84
CA GLN A 516 0.67 -19.62 3.52
C GLN A 516 1.74 -18.53 3.57
N TYR A 517 1.63 -17.51 4.44
CA TYR A 517 2.66 -16.47 4.46
C TYR A 517 4.00 -16.97 5.02
N GLY A 518 3.99 -17.92 5.98
CA GLY A 518 5.19 -18.56 6.48
C GLY A 518 5.96 -19.28 5.37
N CYS A 519 5.26 -20.12 4.61
CA CYS A 519 5.85 -20.83 3.47
C CYS A 519 6.24 -19.92 2.30
N PHE A 520 5.45 -18.88 2.06
CA PHE A 520 5.76 -17.88 1.05
C PHE A 520 7.09 -17.18 1.35
N PHE A 521 7.30 -16.72 2.59
CA PHE A 521 8.57 -16.13 2.98
C PHE A 521 9.72 -17.13 2.97
N ALA A 522 9.52 -18.33 3.51
CA ALA A 522 10.55 -19.37 3.51
C ALA A 522 11.04 -19.72 2.09
N SER A 523 10.12 -19.82 1.12
CA SER A 523 10.46 -20.12 -0.28
C SER A 523 11.15 -18.96 -1.01
N VAL A 524 10.82 -17.70 -0.70
CA VAL A 524 11.60 -16.54 -1.19
C VAL A 524 13.05 -16.63 -0.73
N LEU A 525 13.27 -16.92 0.55
CA LEU A 525 14.62 -16.98 1.13
C LEU A 525 15.44 -18.17 0.64
N ALA A 526 14.78 -19.27 0.27
CA ALA A 526 15.42 -20.47 -0.26
C ALA A 526 15.72 -20.35 -1.77
N ASN A 527 14.76 -19.84 -2.54
CA ASN A 527 14.73 -20.00 -4.00
C ASN A 527 14.69 -18.66 -4.77
N GLY A 528 14.59 -17.52 -4.08
CA GLY A 528 14.45 -16.20 -4.67
C GLY A 528 13.05 -15.90 -5.23
N GLN A 529 12.10 -16.82 -5.08
CA GLN A 529 10.73 -16.68 -5.57
C GLN A 529 9.74 -17.30 -4.59
N GLY A 530 8.67 -16.57 -4.28
CA GLY A 530 7.69 -17.00 -3.31
C GLY A 530 6.77 -18.10 -3.85
N THR A 531 6.40 -19.03 -2.99
CA THR A 531 5.47 -20.12 -3.28
C THR A 531 4.31 -20.04 -2.31
N VAL A 532 3.10 -19.87 -2.83
CA VAL A 532 1.87 -19.91 -2.04
C VAL A 532 1.33 -21.35 -2.09
N PRO A 533 1.37 -22.12 -0.98
CA PRO A 533 0.87 -23.48 -0.94
C PRO A 533 -0.67 -23.51 -0.88
N ALA A 534 -1.27 -24.70 -1.06
CA ALA A 534 -2.68 -24.86 -0.72
C ALA A 534 -2.89 -24.62 0.79
N PRO A 535 -4.02 -24.02 1.22
CA PRO A 535 -4.37 -23.83 2.62
C PRO A 535 -4.17 -25.11 3.46
N ALA A 536 -3.51 -25.00 4.60
CA ALA A 536 -3.30 -26.11 5.53
C ALA A 536 -3.11 -25.60 6.97
N PRO A 537 -3.26 -26.46 8.00
CA PRO A 537 -2.97 -26.09 9.38
C PRO A 537 -1.50 -25.71 9.59
N LEU A 538 -1.24 -24.86 10.59
CA LEU A 538 0.12 -24.55 11.03
C LEU A 538 0.91 -25.81 11.43
N GLY A 539 2.22 -25.79 11.18
CA GLY A 539 3.11 -26.95 11.36
C GLY A 539 3.08 -27.98 10.22
N THR A 540 2.24 -27.78 9.20
CA THR A 540 2.35 -28.52 7.94
C THR A 540 3.67 -28.15 7.25
N PRO A 541 4.46 -29.11 6.72
CA PRO A 541 5.66 -28.77 5.97
C PRO A 541 5.34 -27.99 4.69
N CYS A 542 6.11 -26.94 4.41
CA CYS A 542 6.01 -26.21 3.15
C CYS A 542 6.34 -27.13 1.96
N PRO A 543 5.69 -26.93 0.80
CA PRO A 543 6.05 -27.66 -0.42
C PRO A 543 7.48 -27.31 -0.85
N GLU A 544 8.16 -28.30 -1.46
CA GLU A 544 9.51 -28.14 -2.02
C GLU A 544 9.56 -27.19 -3.23
#